data_AF-A0A352B8Q6-F1
#
_entry.id   AF-A0A352B8Q6-F1
#
_cell.length_a   1.000
_cell.length_b   1.000
_cell.length_c   1.000
_cell.angle_alpha   90.00
_cell.angle_beta   90.00
_cell.angle_gamma   90.00
#
_symmetry.space_group_name_H-M   'P 1'
#
loop_
_entity.id
_entity.type
_entity.pdbx_description
1 polymer ?
#
loop_
_entity_poly.entity_id
_entity_poly.type
_entity_poly.pdbx_seq_one_letter_code
_entity_poly.pdbx_strand_id
1 'polypeptide(L)'
;MVTLEKLREDMAELLEVDREIHSVEVRGPTVEDCLADAAVQLNTKVSQLEYEIIEKGFQGVMGIAKTHWVLRVYEDPKYLRQRKEEQKLASREQVLEEEAKTVDTDGIYYVHRFGDGIYLKIILPVGNGRPVNPNDVMIEAKRSDTREVDDKLVKKLCKEGTDNQYTEIGSYT
;
A
#
# COMPACT_ATOMS: atom_id res chain seq x y z
N MET A 1 -22.17 30.22 -10.48
CA MET A 1 -23.31 29.68 -9.69
C MET A 1 -22.83 28.42 -9.00
N VAL A 2 -23.14 28.25 -7.71
CA VAL A 2 -22.81 27.03 -6.97
C VAL A 2 -23.91 26.01 -7.27
N THR A 3 -23.56 24.84 -7.81
CA THR A 3 -24.52 23.76 -8.09
C THR A 3 -24.60 22.81 -6.91
N LEU A 4 -25.74 22.12 -6.76
CA LEU A 4 -25.93 21.12 -5.70
C LEU A 4 -24.89 19.99 -5.79
N GLU A 5 -24.51 19.63 -7.01
CA GLU A 5 -23.51 18.59 -7.28
C GLU A 5 -22.13 18.99 -6.74
N LYS A 6 -21.69 20.23 -7.03
CA LYS A 6 -20.43 20.76 -6.51
C LYS A 6 -20.40 20.81 -4.99
N LEU A 7 -21.51 21.23 -4.36
CA LEU A 7 -21.61 21.26 -2.91
C LEU A 7 -21.50 19.86 -2.28
N ARG A 8 -22.09 18.84 -2.92
CA ARG A 8 -22.01 17.46 -2.44
C ARG A 8 -20.60 16.91 -2.55
N GLU A 9 -19.89 17.23 -3.63
CA GLU A 9 -18.50 16.85 -3.83
C GLU A 9 -17.60 17.51 -2.77
N ASP A 10 -17.72 18.83 -2.60
CA ASP A 10 -16.97 19.57 -1.58
C ASP A 10 -17.24 19.01 -0.17
N MET A 11 -18.50 18.72 0.18
CA MET A 11 -18.84 18.12 1.48
C MET A 11 -18.28 16.71 1.66
N ALA A 12 -18.26 15.90 0.60
CA ALA A 12 -17.67 14.55 0.65
C ALA A 12 -16.16 14.63 0.91
N GLU A 13 -15.45 15.56 0.25
CA GLU A 13 -14.03 15.78 0.47
C GLU A 13 -13.72 16.24 1.90
N LEU A 14 -14.51 17.20 2.43
CA LEU A 14 -14.36 17.65 3.81
C LEU A 14 -14.57 16.50 4.80
N LEU A 15 -15.54 15.62 4.55
CA LEU A 15 -15.84 14.46 5.39
C LEU A 15 -14.72 13.41 5.37
N GLU A 16 -14.10 13.16 4.22
CA GLU A 16 -12.95 12.25 4.12
C GLU A 16 -11.76 12.76 4.92
N VAL A 17 -11.50 14.08 4.91
CA VAL A 17 -10.43 14.68 5.70
C VAL A 17 -10.73 14.54 7.20
N ASP A 18 -11.96 14.83 7.63
CA ASP A 18 -12.35 14.78 9.04
C ASP A 18 -12.26 13.36 9.63
N ARG A 19 -12.63 12.34 8.84
CA ARG A 19 -12.54 10.92 9.23
C ARG A 19 -11.12 10.45 9.55
N GLU A 20 -10.12 11.11 8.99
CA GLU A 20 -8.71 10.76 9.19
C GLU A 20 -8.02 11.60 10.24
N ILE A 21 -8.70 12.56 10.87
CA ILE A 21 -8.12 13.29 11.99
C ILE A 21 -8.02 12.32 13.17
N HIS A 22 -6.81 11.84 13.41
CA HIS A 22 -6.51 11.00 14.55
C HIS A 22 -6.29 11.89 15.77
N SER A 23 -6.82 11.45 16.91
CA SER A 23 -6.56 12.08 18.20
C SER A 23 -6.00 11.08 19.17
N VAL A 24 -5.08 11.53 20.01
CA VAL A 24 -4.47 10.72 21.08
C VAL A 24 -4.64 11.42 22.41
N GLU A 25 -4.90 10.63 23.45
CA GLU A 25 -4.82 11.12 24.83
C GLU A 25 -3.44 10.74 25.39
N VAL A 26 -2.69 11.74 25.82
CA VAL A 26 -1.33 11.59 26.33
C VAL A 26 -1.23 12.11 27.76
N ARG A 27 -0.39 11.45 28.56
CA ARG A 27 -0.22 11.74 29.98
C ARG A 27 1.24 11.94 30.31
N GLY A 28 1.56 13.04 30.97
CA GLY A 28 2.96 13.40 31.17
C GLY A 28 3.17 14.46 32.27
N PRO A 29 4.43 14.68 32.67
CA PRO A 29 4.74 15.57 33.79
C PRO A 29 4.69 17.06 33.40
N THR A 30 4.86 17.38 32.12
CA THR A 30 4.76 18.72 31.54
C THR A 30 3.95 18.67 30.24
N VAL A 31 3.46 19.83 29.79
CA VAL A 31 2.75 19.94 28.51
C VAL A 31 3.69 19.61 27.33
N GLU A 32 4.95 20.02 27.42
CA GLU A 32 5.96 19.78 26.39
C GLU A 32 6.25 18.28 26.23
N ASP A 33 6.37 17.54 27.34
CA ASP A 33 6.57 16.09 27.30
C ASP A 33 5.37 15.37 26.66
N CYS A 34 4.15 15.80 26.98
CA CYS A 34 2.95 15.25 26.37
C CYS A 34 2.89 15.54 24.86
N LEU A 35 3.23 16.75 24.44
CA LEU A 35 3.25 17.11 23.01
C LEU A 35 4.33 16.34 22.25
N ALA A 36 5.48 16.09 22.87
CA ALA A 36 6.54 15.29 22.27
C ALA A 36 6.10 13.81 22.10
N ASP A 37 5.46 13.23 23.11
CA ASP A 37 4.90 11.88 23.02
C ASP A 37 3.79 11.78 21.96
N ALA A 38 2.88 12.76 21.92
CA ALA A 38 1.83 12.83 20.91
C ALA A 38 2.39 12.96 19.48
N ALA A 39 3.45 13.75 19.29
CA ALA A 39 4.12 13.90 18.00
C ALA A 39 4.68 12.57 17.48
N VAL A 40 5.23 11.74 18.38
CA VAL A 40 5.71 10.39 18.03
C VAL A 40 4.54 9.48 17.65
N GLN A 41 3.47 9.47 18.46
CA GLN A 41 2.32 8.60 18.21
C GLN A 41 1.55 8.95 16.93
N LEU A 42 1.42 10.24 16.63
CA LEU A 42 0.77 10.76 15.42
C LEU A 42 1.74 10.87 14.23
N ASN A 43 3.01 10.47 14.39
CA ASN A 43 4.06 10.53 13.38
C ASN A 43 4.15 11.88 12.66
N THR A 44 4.10 12.97 13.44
CA THR A 44 4.04 14.35 12.96
C THR A 44 4.95 15.25 13.79
N LYS A 45 5.05 16.53 13.44
CA LYS A 45 5.85 17.51 14.19
C LYS A 45 4.99 18.20 15.25
N VAL A 46 5.61 18.56 16.38
CA VAL A 46 4.96 19.33 17.46
C VAL A 46 4.30 20.62 16.97
N SER A 47 4.87 21.27 15.93
CA SER A 47 4.32 22.49 15.33
C SER A 47 3.03 22.28 14.52
N GLN A 48 2.64 21.03 14.28
CA GLN A 48 1.49 20.61 13.47
C GLN A 48 0.42 19.93 14.34
N LEU A 49 0.48 20.15 15.66
CA LEU A 49 -0.43 19.58 16.64
C LEU A 49 -1.31 20.68 17.24
N GLU A 50 -2.58 20.35 17.40
CA GLU A 50 -3.51 21.12 18.23
C GLU A 50 -3.82 20.31 19.50
N TYR A 51 -3.95 20.97 20.65
CA TYR A 51 -4.16 20.26 21.91
C TYR A 51 -5.23 20.91 22.77
N GLU A 52 -5.92 20.06 23.53
CA GLU A 52 -6.88 20.43 24.56
C GLU A 52 -6.38 19.88 25.91
N ILE A 53 -6.42 20.73 26.95
CA ILE A 53 -6.04 20.34 28.30
C ILE A 53 -7.28 19.75 28.98
N ILE A 54 -7.29 18.43 29.18
CA ILE A 54 -8.37 17.75 29.90
C ILE A 54 -8.15 17.84 31.41
N GLU A 55 -6.93 17.54 31.87
CA GLU A 55 -6.58 17.64 33.28
C GLU A 55 -5.28 18.43 33.46
N LYS A 56 -5.33 19.43 34.35
CA LYS A 56 -4.14 20.22 34.71
C LYS A 56 -3.28 19.41 35.68
N GLY A 57 -2.03 19.19 35.28
CA GLY A 57 -1.02 18.64 36.18
C GLY A 57 -0.58 19.66 37.23
N PHE A 58 -0.20 19.17 38.40
CA PHE A 58 0.33 19.96 39.50
C PHE A 58 1.72 19.42 39.85
N GLN A 59 2.72 20.31 39.83
CA GLN A 59 4.12 19.93 40.08
C GLN A 59 4.48 19.85 41.58
N GLY A 60 3.56 20.22 42.49
CA GLY A 60 3.82 20.16 43.92
C GLY A 60 4.87 21.17 44.40
N VAL A 61 5.00 21.32 45.71
CA VAL A 61 6.16 21.97 46.33
C VAL A 61 7.08 20.83 46.78
N MET A 62 8.31 20.77 46.25
CA MET A 62 9.30 19.74 46.61
C MET A 62 8.89 18.28 46.30
N GLY A 63 8.10 18.06 45.23
CA GLY A 63 7.76 16.73 44.72
C GLY A 63 6.64 16.00 45.47
N ILE A 64 6.04 16.63 46.49
CA ILE A 64 4.92 16.07 47.24
C ILE A 64 3.61 16.40 46.48
N ALA A 65 2.81 15.35 46.19
CA ALA A 65 1.54 15.42 45.45
C ALA A 65 1.64 15.85 43.98
N LYS A 66 2.54 15.24 43.19
CA LYS A 66 2.61 15.46 41.73
C LYS A 66 1.44 14.78 41.01
N THR A 67 0.70 15.54 40.22
CA THR A 67 -0.29 15.01 39.27
C THR A 67 0.18 15.23 37.84
N HIS A 68 -0.11 14.27 36.96
CA HIS A 68 0.25 14.36 35.54
C HIS A 68 -0.74 15.24 34.79
N TRP A 69 -0.26 15.91 33.75
CA TRP A 69 -1.08 16.57 32.75
C TRP A 69 -1.73 15.51 31.87
N VAL A 70 -3.02 15.69 31.58
CA VAL A 70 -3.72 14.88 30.58
C VAL A 70 -4.16 15.81 29.46
N LEU A 71 -3.64 15.54 28.27
CA LEU A 71 -3.88 16.33 27.07
C LEU A 71 -4.49 15.44 26.01
N ARG A 72 -5.46 16.00 25.29
CA ARG A 72 -5.96 15.41 24.05
C ARG A 72 -5.39 16.17 22.88
N VAL A 73 -4.65 15.47 22.04
CA VAL A 73 -3.87 16.06 20.97
C VAL A 73 -4.39 15.57 19.64
N TYR A 74 -4.56 16.50 18.71
CA TYR A 74 -5.09 16.32 17.37
C TYR A 74 -4.00 16.70 16.36
N GLU A 75 -3.99 16.05 15.20
CA GLU A 75 -3.26 16.58 14.05
C GLU A 75 -3.99 17.80 13.47
N ASP A 76 -3.25 18.86 13.14
CA ASP A 76 -3.84 20.04 12.50
C ASP A 76 -4.34 19.67 11.08
N PRO A 77 -5.65 19.88 10.80
CA PRO A 77 -6.28 19.45 9.55
C PRO A 77 -5.69 20.13 8.31
N LYS A 78 -5.05 21.30 8.43
CA LYS A 78 -4.41 21.99 7.30
C LYS A 78 -3.21 21.20 6.79
N TYR A 79 -2.41 20.64 7.70
CA TYR A 79 -1.24 19.86 7.30
C TYR A 79 -1.62 18.48 6.78
N LEU A 80 -2.71 17.89 7.28
CA LEU A 80 -3.26 16.66 6.71
C LEU A 80 -3.70 16.87 5.26
N ARG A 81 -4.36 17.99 4.95
CA ARG A 81 -4.73 18.34 3.56
C ARG A 81 -3.52 18.51 2.66
N GLN A 82 -2.51 19.28 3.10
CA GLN A 82 -1.28 19.48 2.33
C GLN A 82 -0.56 18.15 2.06
N ARG A 83 -0.41 17.30 3.09
CA ARG A 83 0.20 15.97 2.96
C ARG A 83 -0.54 15.10 1.95
N LYS A 84 -1.88 15.16 1.93
CA LYS A 84 -2.71 14.45 0.93
C LYS A 84 -2.55 14.98 -0.48
N GLU A 85 -2.51 16.30 -0.65
CA GLU A 85 -2.31 16.93 -1.95
C GLU A 85 -0.94 16.57 -2.51
N GLU A 86 0.11 16.64 -1.70
CA GLU A 86 1.46 16.21 -2.04
C GLU A 86 1.52 14.72 -2.40
N GLN A 87 0.89 13.85 -1.61
CA GLN A 87 0.80 12.43 -1.92
C GLN A 87 0.06 12.17 -3.24
N LYS A 88 -1.09 12.81 -3.46
CA LYS A 88 -1.84 12.69 -4.73
C LYS A 88 -1.01 13.18 -5.92
N LEU A 89 -0.23 14.26 -5.76
CA LEU A 89 0.66 14.75 -6.80
C LEU A 89 1.78 13.76 -7.08
N ALA A 90 2.45 13.26 -6.04
CA ALA A 90 3.53 12.27 -6.14
C ALA A 90 3.05 10.96 -6.79
N SER A 91 1.86 10.48 -6.42
CA SER A 91 1.26 9.31 -7.07
C SER A 91 0.98 9.57 -8.55
N ARG A 92 0.53 10.78 -8.91
CA ARG A 92 0.25 11.14 -10.29
C ARG A 92 1.53 11.29 -11.12
N GLU A 93 2.58 11.84 -10.51
CA GLU A 93 3.93 11.91 -11.10
C GLU A 93 4.54 10.53 -11.28
N GLN A 94 4.40 9.62 -10.31
CA GLN A 94 4.82 8.22 -10.45
C GLN A 94 4.09 7.50 -11.58
N VAL A 95 2.76 7.67 -11.71
CA VAL A 95 2.01 7.09 -12.83
C VAL A 95 2.48 7.67 -14.17
N LEU A 96 2.72 8.98 -14.25
CA LEU A 96 3.27 9.62 -15.46
C LEU A 96 4.70 9.14 -15.79
N GLU A 97 5.52 8.86 -14.77
CA GLU A 97 6.88 8.34 -14.97
C GLU A 97 6.87 6.85 -15.36
N GLU A 98 5.94 6.06 -14.82
CA GLU A 98 5.71 4.65 -15.19
C GLU A 98 5.13 4.52 -16.60
N GLU A 99 4.24 5.42 -17.02
CA GLU A 99 3.74 5.49 -18.40
C GLU A 99 4.84 5.91 -19.40
N ALA A 100 5.82 6.72 -18.97
CA ALA A 100 6.91 7.20 -19.83
C ALA A 100 8.13 6.27 -19.90
N LYS A 101 8.34 5.40 -18.90
CA LYS A 101 9.38 4.36 -18.93
C LYS A 101 8.71 3.01 -19.19
N THR A 102 8.54 2.67 -20.46
CA THR A 102 8.34 1.27 -20.85
C THR A 102 9.63 0.52 -20.49
N VAL A 103 9.71 0.00 -19.26
CA VAL A 103 10.86 -0.77 -18.81
C VAL A 103 10.84 -2.09 -19.57
N ASP A 104 11.88 -2.32 -20.37
CA ASP A 104 12.11 -3.59 -21.04
C ASP A 104 12.07 -4.71 -19.98
N THR A 105 11.04 -5.56 -20.03
CA THR A 105 10.82 -6.62 -19.04
C THR A 105 10.81 -7.95 -19.76
N ASP A 106 11.66 -8.87 -19.30
CA ASP A 106 11.71 -10.24 -19.84
C ASP A 106 10.40 -10.99 -19.56
N GLY A 107 10.09 -11.97 -20.42
CA GLY A 107 8.94 -12.85 -20.22
C GLY A 107 9.18 -13.76 -19.02
N ILE A 108 8.15 -13.91 -18.18
CA ILE A 108 8.22 -14.73 -16.96
C ILE A 108 7.19 -15.85 -17.06
N TYR A 109 7.56 -17.05 -16.60
CA TYR A 109 6.64 -18.17 -16.48
C TYR A 109 6.57 -18.68 -15.04
N TYR A 110 5.42 -19.23 -14.68
CA TYR A 110 5.16 -19.85 -13.39
C TYR A 110 4.52 -21.22 -13.63
N VAL A 111 5.18 -22.27 -13.16
CA VAL A 111 4.61 -23.62 -13.12
C VAL A 111 4.11 -23.86 -11.70
N HIS A 112 2.83 -24.16 -11.56
CA HIS A 112 2.20 -24.47 -10.28
C HIS A 112 1.54 -25.84 -10.33
N ARG A 113 1.58 -26.58 -9.23
CA ARG A 113 0.96 -27.90 -9.11
C ARG A 113 -0.16 -27.79 -8.09
N PHE A 114 -1.41 -28.01 -8.51
CA PHE A 114 -2.60 -27.95 -7.64
C PHE A 114 -3.38 -29.25 -7.78
N GLY A 115 -3.72 -29.89 -6.66
CA GLY A 115 -4.40 -31.20 -6.69
C GLY A 115 -3.58 -32.21 -7.49
N ASP A 116 -4.17 -32.81 -8.51
CA ASP A 116 -3.57 -33.73 -9.48
C ASP A 116 -3.14 -33.05 -10.80
N GLY A 117 -3.30 -31.74 -10.91
CA GLY A 117 -3.04 -30.94 -12.11
C GLY A 117 -1.75 -30.11 -12.09
N ILE A 118 -1.17 -29.90 -13.26
CA ILE A 118 -0.05 -29.00 -13.52
C ILE A 118 -0.59 -27.78 -14.26
N TYR A 119 -0.32 -26.60 -13.72
CA TYR A 119 -0.81 -25.32 -14.21
C TYR A 119 0.36 -24.42 -14.63
N LEU A 120 0.15 -23.66 -15.70
CA LEU A 120 1.12 -22.73 -16.25
C LEU A 120 0.51 -21.34 -16.34
N LYS A 121 1.28 -20.35 -15.91
CA LYS A 121 1.01 -18.93 -16.11
C LYS A 121 2.20 -18.30 -16.83
N ILE A 122 1.96 -17.57 -17.92
CA ILE A 122 2.99 -16.90 -18.72
C ILE A 122 2.66 -15.41 -18.85
N ILE A 123 3.65 -14.59 -18.51
CA ILE A 123 3.67 -13.15 -18.70
C ILE A 123 4.58 -12.87 -19.89
N LEU A 124 4.03 -12.25 -20.94
CA LEU A 124 4.77 -11.90 -22.14
C LEU A 124 5.82 -10.81 -21.86
N PRO A 125 6.95 -10.81 -22.58
CA PRO A 125 7.92 -9.73 -22.47
C PRO A 125 7.32 -8.40 -22.93
N VAL A 126 7.78 -7.31 -22.32
CA VAL A 126 7.43 -5.94 -22.70
C VAL A 126 8.69 -5.26 -23.24
N GLY A 127 8.58 -4.55 -24.36
CA GLY A 127 9.72 -3.87 -25.00
C GLY A 127 10.71 -4.84 -25.66
N ASN A 128 12.01 -4.71 -25.35
CA ASN A 128 13.10 -5.59 -25.83
C ASN A 128 13.36 -6.81 -24.93
N GLY A 129 12.45 -7.13 -24.01
CA GLY A 129 12.58 -8.30 -23.14
C GLY A 129 12.65 -9.63 -23.90
N ARG A 130 13.37 -10.61 -23.35
CA ARG A 130 13.50 -11.95 -23.93
C ARG A 130 12.20 -12.73 -23.75
N PRO A 131 11.69 -13.39 -24.81
CA PRO A 131 10.51 -14.24 -24.71
C PRO A 131 10.81 -15.50 -23.90
N VAL A 132 9.78 -16.04 -23.25
CA VAL A 132 9.85 -17.32 -22.55
C VAL A 132 10.17 -18.44 -23.54
N ASN A 133 11.23 -19.22 -23.26
CA ASN A 133 11.59 -20.38 -24.07
C ASN A 133 10.72 -21.59 -23.68
N PRO A 134 9.96 -22.19 -24.61
CA PRO A 134 9.11 -23.34 -24.31
C PRO A 134 9.87 -24.56 -23.76
N ASN A 135 11.15 -24.71 -24.10
CA ASN A 135 11.96 -25.82 -23.60
C ASN A 135 12.24 -25.70 -22.10
N ASP A 136 12.48 -24.49 -21.60
CA ASP A 136 12.75 -24.25 -20.18
C ASP A 136 11.51 -24.56 -19.34
N VAL A 137 10.34 -24.13 -19.82
CA VAL A 137 9.04 -24.47 -19.21
C VAL A 137 8.80 -25.98 -19.19
N MET A 138 9.14 -26.67 -20.28
CA MET A 138 8.96 -28.11 -20.40
C MET A 138 9.87 -28.90 -19.46
N ILE A 139 11.11 -28.44 -19.25
CA ILE A 139 12.05 -29.03 -18.29
C ILE A 139 11.50 -28.89 -16.86
N GLU A 140 10.98 -27.71 -16.50
CA GLU A 140 10.41 -27.47 -15.17
C GLU A 140 9.10 -28.24 -14.93
N ALA A 141 8.28 -28.38 -15.97
CA ALA A 141 7.02 -29.11 -15.93
C ALA A 141 7.23 -30.63 -15.85
N LYS A 142 8.18 -31.20 -16.61
CA LYS A 142 8.47 -32.64 -16.65
C LYS A 142 9.44 -33.06 -15.55
N ARG A 143 8.88 -33.45 -14.41
CA ARG A 143 9.60 -34.10 -13.31
C ARG A 143 9.32 -35.61 -13.31
N SER A 144 9.99 -36.35 -12.42
CA SER A 144 9.89 -37.81 -12.31
C SER A 144 8.48 -38.33 -11.94
N ASP A 145 7.65 -37.48 -11.35
CA ASP A 145 6.26 -37.70 -10.93
C ASP A 145 5.22 -37.26 -11.98
N THR A 146 5.67 -36.68 -13.09
CA THR A 146 4.79 -36.13 -14.12
C THR A 146 4.23 -37.22 -15.02
N ARG A 147 2.91 -37.26 -15.17
CA ARG A 147 2.23 -38.28 -15.98
C ARG A 147 2.10 -37.84 -17.43
N GLU A 148 1.52 -36.67 -17.66
CA GLU A 148 1.27 -36.13 -18.99
C GLU A 148 1.35 -34.61 -18.98
N VAL A 149 1.98 -34.03 -20.01
CA VAL A 149 2.05 -32.58 -20.25
C VAL A 149 1.87 -32.34 -21.75
N ASP A 150 0.97 -31.42 -22.13
CA ASP A 150 0.70 -31.07 -23.52
C ASP A 150 1.75 -30.06 -24.05
N ASP A 151 2.67 -30.55 -24.89
CA ASP A 151 3.70 -29.74 -25.55
C ASP A 151 3.13 -28.70 -26.53
N LYS A 152 2.02 -29.00 -27.21
CA LYS A 152 1.40 -28.07 -28.15
C LYS A 152 0.77 -26.91 -27.39
N LEU A 153 0.13 -27.19 -26.27
CA LEU A 153 -0.48 -26.18 -25.42
C LEU A 153 0.58 -25.27 -24.79
N VAL A 154 1.67 -25.81 -24.25
CA VAL A 154 2.77 -24.99 -23.69
C VAL A 154 3.36 -24.05 -24.75
N LYS A 155 3.62 -24.53 -25.97
CA LYS A 155 4.12 -23.70 -27.07
C LYS A 155 3.15 -22.59 -27.48
N LYS A 156 1.84 -22.86 -27.41
CA LYS A 156 0.80 -21.86 -27.67
C LYS A 156 0.81 -20.78 -26.59
N LEU A 157 0.81 -21.18 -25.31
CA LEU A 157 0.82 -20.25 -24.18
C LEU A 157 2.09 -19.39 -24.10
N CYS A 158 3.25 -19.89 -24.54
CA CYS A 158 4.48 -19.10 -24.65
C CYS A 158 4.40 -17.98 -25.70
N LYS A 159 3.52 -18.11 -26.70
CA LYS A 159 3.32 -17.10 -27.75
C LYS A 159 2.20 -16.13 -27.42
N GLU A 160 1.09 -16.64 -26.87
CA GLU A 160 -0.13 -15.87 -26.64
C GLU A 160 -0.17 -15.25 -25.23
N GLY A 161 0.62 -15.76 -24.28
CA GLY A 161 0.49 -15.41 -22.87
C GLY A 161 -0.73 -16.07 -22.22
N THR A 162 -0.87 -15.93 -20.90
CA THR A 162 -2.04 -16.45 -20.15
C THR A 162 -2.85 -15.35 -19.46
N ASP A 163 -2.70 -14.08 -19.86
CA ASP A 163 -3.39 -12.93 -19.25
C ASP A 163 -3.37 -12.94 -17.71
N ASN A 164 -2.23 -13.31 -17.13
CA ASN A 164 -2.02 -13.47 -15.69
C ASN A 164 -2.84 -14.56 -14.98
N GLN A 165 -3.51 -15.44 -15.71
CA GLN A 165 -4.26 -16.58 -15.20
C GLN A 165 -3.46 -17.88 -15.29
N TYR A 166 -3.85 -18.87 -14.48
CA TYR A 166 -3.29 -20.22 -14.52
C TYR A 166 -4.11 -21.10 -15.45
N THR A 167 -3.45 -21.71 -16.42
CA THR A 167 -4.06 -22.67 -17.36
C THR A 167 -3.50 -24.05 -17.11
N GLU A 168 -4.37 -25.06 -17.04
CA GLU A 168 -3.95 -26.45 -16.87
C GLU A 168 -3.24 -26.95 -18.13
N ILE A 169 -2.07 -27.56 -17.95
CA ILE A 169 -1.21 -28.08 -19.02
C ILE A 169 -0.92 -29.58 -18.91
N GLY A 170 -1.33 -30.22 -17.82
CA GLY A 170 -1.00 -31.62 -17.58
C GLY A 170 -1.43 -32.12 -16.20
N SER A 171 -1.04 -33.35 -15.88
CA SER A 171 -1.31 -34.00 -14.60
C SER A 171 -0.06 -34.71 -14.04
N TYR A 172 -0.03 -34.88 -12.72
CA TYR A 172 1.03 -35.60 -12.00
C TYR A 172 0.43 -36.62 -11.02
N THR A 173 1.23 -37.59 -10.56
CA THR A 173 0.79 -38.69 -9.69
C THR A 173 1.45 -38.63 -8.32
#